data_AF-A0A2I0P2X9-F1
#
_entry.id   AF-A0A2I0P2X9-F1
#
_cell.length_a   1.000
_cell.length_b   1.000
_cell.length_c   1.000
_cell.angle_alpha   90.00
_cell.angle_beta   90.00
_cell.angle_gamma   90.00
#
_symmetry.space_group_name_H-M   'P 1'
#
loop_
_entity.id
_entity.type
_entity.pdbx_description
1 polymer ?
#
loop_
_entity_poly.entity_id
_entity_poly.type
_entity_poly.pdbx_seq_one_letter_code
_entity_poly.pdbx_strand_id
1 'polypeptide(L)'
;SRPFDRRKVLLNEEEMDILEREWGEFNKHQQLTRIISSIIPDNSDFVLTTTSEHLKSTLQRDPTIVEILWEINSQKAQENLEKGMFEQYRYSTLFFADIMTYDSRDIDAMGFLLQVIYLDINGVSNSGNVKSRKPFNQKSVGKAVDLLTEVRVIKTKLNLTIDAVEKEFLMSAEKVCSVFKPVIPPVPPQEVWAQITKSID
;
A
#
# COMPACT_ATOMS: atom_id res chain seq x y z
N SER A 1 28.66 -5.48 7.11
CA SER A 1 28.46 -6.71 7.90
C SER A 1 27.64 -7.69 7.10
N ARG A 2 27.84 -9.02 7.24
CA ARG A 2 27.03 -10.00 6.51
C ARG A 2 25.58 -10.03 7.02
N PRO A 3 24.57 -10.23 6.16
CA PRO A 3 23.16 -10.16 6.55
C PRO A 3 22.74 -11.28 7.52
N PHE A 4 23.27 -12.49 7.36
CA PHE A 4 22.88 -13.66 8.17
C PHE A 4 23.44 -13.67 9.60
N ASP A 5 24.66 -13.18 9.82
CA ASP A 5 25.36 -13.30 11.11
C ASP A 5 25.88 -11.98 11.68
N ARG A 6 25.62 -10.86 10.99
CA ARG A 6 26.01 -9.49 11.35
C ARG A 6 27.51 -9.30 11.62
N ARG A 7 28.38 -10.23 11.22
CA ARG A 7 29.83 -10.09 11.40
C ARG A 7 30.39 -9.02 10.49
N LYS A 8 31.30 -8.20 11.02
CA LYS A 8 32.09 -7.22 10.24
C LYS A 8 33.13 -7.98 9.42
N VAL A 9 33.21 -7.68 8.14
CA VAL A 9 34.15 -8.32 7.20
C VAL A 9 34.80 -7.21 6.37
N LEU A 10 36.10 -7.31 6.14
CA LEU A 10 36.81 -6.48 5.16
C LEU A 10 36.63 -7.12 3.79
N LEU A 11 36.20 -6.35 2.80
CA LEU A 11 35.85 -6.85 1.48
C LEU A 11 36.62 -6.08 0.41
N ASN A 12 37.02 -6.77 -0.65
CA ASN A 12 37.44 -6.16 -1.91
C ASN A 12 36.21 -5.78 -2.77
N GLU A 13 36.40 -5.12 -3.92
CA GLU A 13 35.30 -4.64 -4.77
C GLU A 13 34.37 -5.77 -5.26
N GLU A 14 34.90 -6.91 -5.70
CA GLU A 14 34.08 -8.05 -6.12
C GLU A 14 33.26 -8.64 -4.96
N GLU A 15 33.86 -8.69 -3.77
CA GLU A 15 33.21 -9.14 -2.55
C GLU A 15 32.15 -8.15 -2.05
N MET A 16 32.32 -6.85 -2.30
CA MET A 16 31.28 -5.84 -2.02
C MET A 16 30.06 -6.07 -2.90
N ASP A 17 30.24 -6.30 -4.21
CA ASP A 17 29.13 -6.56 -5.13
C ASP A 17 28.31 -7.81 -4.72
N ILE A 18 29.00 -8.86 -4.27
CA ILE A 18 28.34 -10.06 -3.73
C ILE A 18 27.57 -9.72 -2.46
N LEU A 19 28.19 -9.00 -1.53
CA LEU A 19 27.55 -8.62 -0.27
C LEU A 19 26.31 -7.73 -0.51
N GLU A 20 26.38 -6.79 -1.45
CA GLU A 20 25.25 -5.92 -1.81
C GLU A 20 24.08 -6.73 -2.36
N ARG A 21 24.36 -7.74 -3.20
CA ARG A 21 23.34 -8.66 -3.71
C ARG A 21 22.69 -9.45 -2.57
N GLU A 22 23.49 -10.04 -1.67
CA GLU A 22 22.99 -10.79 -0.51
C GLU A 22 22.10 -9.92 0.40
N TRP A 23 22.48 -8.66 0.64
CA TRP A 23 21.65 -7.73 1.39
C TRP A 23 20.35 -7.36 0.66
N GLY A 24 20.41 -7.18 -0.65
CA GLY A 24 19.24 -6.94 -1.49
C GLY A 24 18.22 -8.07 -1.37
N GLU A 25 18.68 -9.31 -1.52
CA GLU A 25 17.84 -10.51 -1.39
C GLU A 25 17.26 -10.67 0.02
N PHE A 26 18.09 -10.48 1.05
CA PHE A 26 17.65 -10.55 2.45
C PHE A 26 16.58 -9.50 2.76
N ASN A 27 16.78 -8.25 2.35
CA ASN A 27 15.82 -7.17 2.57
C ASN A 27 14.51 -7.43 1.82
N LYS A 28 14.59 -7.93 0.57
CA LYS A 28 13.41 -8.32 -0.22
C LYS A 28 12.63 -9.44 0.46
N HIS A 29 13.31 -10.44 1.00
CA HIS A 29 12.66 -11.53 1.74
C HIS A 29 11.99 -11.06 3.04
N GLN A 30 12.65 -10.18 3.79
CA GLN A 30 12.06 -9.58 5.00
C GLN A 30 10.82 -8.74 4.67
N GLN A 31 10.88 -7.93 3.62
CA GLN A 31 9.74 -7.14 3.16
C GLN A 31 8.57 -8.05 2.79
N LEU A 32 8.81 -9.10 2.00
CA LEU A 32 7.77 -10.06 1.62
C LEU A 32 7.12 -10.72 2.84
N THR A 33 7.93 -11.15 3.80
CA THR A 33 7.44 -11.76 5.05
C THR A 33 6.56 -10.80 5.84
N ARG A 34 6.92 -9.50 5.89
CA ARG A 34 6.10 -8.45 6.52
C ARG A 34 4.76 -8.29 5.80
N ILE A 35 4.77 -8.26 4.47
CA ILE A 35 3.55 -8.10 3.66
C ILE A 35 2.62 -9.30 3.87
N ILE A 36 3.15 -10.52 3.76
CA ILE A 36 2.38 -11.76 3.96
C ILE A 36 1.74 -11.76 5.35
N SER A 37 2.52 -11.52 6.41
CA SER A 37 2.00 -11.54 7.79
C SER A 37 0.97 -10.43 8.08
N SER A 38 1.03 -9.32 7.34
CA SER A 38 0.05 -8.23 7.48
C SER A 38 -1.26 -8.53 6.74
N ILE A 39 -1.17 -9.16 5.57
CA ILE A 39 -2.35 -9.54 4.77
C ILE A 39 -2.99 -10.80 5.35
N ILE A 40 -2.21 -11.78 5.79
CA ILE A 40 -2.67 -13.08 6.28
C ILE A 40 -2.15 -13.27 7.70
N PRO A 41 -2.85 -12.71 8.71
CA PRO A 41 -2.58 -13.05 10.10
C PRO A 41 -2.68 -14.58 10.22
N ASP A 42 -1.69 -15.20 10.86
CA ASP A 42 -1.54 -16.66 11.03
C ASP A 42 -0.85 -17.41 9.89
N ASN A 43 -0.32 -16.75 8.85
CA ASN A 43 0.45 -17.39 7.75
C ASN A 43 -0.21 -18.69 7.28
N SER A 44 -1.53 -18.69 7.06
CA SER A 44 -2.19 -19.93 6.64
C SER A 44 -1.73 -20.27 5.21
N ASP A 45 -0.76 -21.16 5.11
CA ASP A 45 -0.27 -21.72 3.83
C ASP A 45 -1.44 -22.22 2.97
N PHE A 46 -2.53 -22.62 3.63
CA PHE A 46 -3.81 -22.95 3.00
C PHE A 46 -4.36 -21.81 2.12
N VAL A 47 -4.42 -20.56 2.60
CA VAL A 47 -4.96 -19.43 1.83
C VAL A 47 -4.07 -19.10 0.64
N LEU A 48 -2.75 -19.12 0.82
CA LEU A 48 -1.80 -18.92 -0.29
C LEU A 48 -1.93 -20.02 -1.34
N THR A 49 -2.03 -21.29 -0.91
CA THR A 49 -2.13 -22.46 -1.80
C THR A 49 -3.44 -22.44 -2.57
N THR A 50 -4.58 -22.28 -1.89
CA THR A 50 -5.90 -22.26 -2.54
C THR A 50 -6.06 -21.11 -3.52
N THR A 51 -5.55 -19.92 -3.18
CA THR A 51 -5.53 -18.78 -4.11
C THR A 51 -4.63 -19.05 -5.30
N SER A 52 -3.44 -19.64 -5.08
CA SER A 52 -2.51 -20.00 -6.15
C SER A 52 -3.14 -21.00 -7.13
N GLU A 53 -3.80 -22.05 -6.64
CA GLU A 53 -4.48 -23.04 -7.47
C GLU A 53 -5.62 -22.40 -8.28
N HIS A 54 -6.41 -21.53 -7.64
CA HIS A 54 -7.48 -20.79 -8.32
C HIS A 54 -6.93 -19.91 -9.45
N LEU A 55 -5.90 -19.11 -9.17
CA LEU A 55 -5.27 -18.24 -10.17
C LEU A 55 -4.61 -19.05 -11.28
N LYS A 56 -3.96 -20.17 -10.96
CA LYS A 56 -3.36 -21.07 -11.94
C LYS A 56 -4.37 -21.59 -12.94
N SER A 57 -5.57 -21.97 -12.47
CA SER A 57 -6.66 -22.42 -13.34
C SER A 57 -7.17 -21.31 -14.27
N THR A 58 -7.16 -20.06 -13.80
CA THR A 58 -7.67 -18.90 -14.53
C THR A 58 -6.65 -18.34 -15.53
N LEU A 59 -5.39 -18.21 -15.11
CA LEU A 59 -4.29 -17.64 -15.89
C LEU A 59 -3.62 -18.66 -16.83
N GLN A 60 -3.88 -19.95 -16.63
CA GLN A 60 -3.25 -21.06 -17.36
C GLN A 60 -1.70 -21.08 -17.24
N ARG A 61 -1.18 -20.51 -16.15
CA ARG A 61 0.24 -20.53 -15.76
C ARG A 61 0.38 -20.44 -14.25
N ASP A 62 1.58 -20.70 -13.74
CA ASP A 62 1.85 -20.45 -12.33
C ASP A 62 1.76 -18.93 -12.02
N PRO A 63 0.94 -18.53 -11.03
CA PRO A 63 0.85 -17.14 -10.60
C PRO A 63 2.11 -16.73 -9.84
N THR A 64 2.48 -15.45 -9.96
CA THR A 64 3.52 -14.85 -9.14
C THR A 64 3.00 -14.63 -7.72
N ILE A 65 3.92 -14.48 -6.75
CA ILE A 65 3.54 -14.16 -5.37
C ILE A 65 2.79 -12.82 -5.28
N VAL A 66 3.13 -11.85 -6.13
CA VAL A 66 2.47 -10.54 -6.20
C VAL A 66 1.01 -10.69 -6.62
N GLU A 67 0.72 -11.55 -7.62
CA GLU A 67 -0.65 -11.82 -8.08
C GLU A 67 -1.48 -12.51 -7.00
N ILE A 68 -0.89 -13.46 -6.27
CA ILE A 68 -1.55 -14.13 -5.15
C ILE A 68 -1.90 -13.13 -4.06
N LEU A 69 -0.95 -12.29 -3.64
CA LEU A 69 -1.16 -11.28 -2.59
C LEU A 69 -2.17 -10.22 -3.03
N TRP A 70 -2.12 -9.83 -4.30
CA TRP A 70 -3.08 -8.90 -4.89
C TRP A 70 -4.50 -9.47 -4.83
N GLU A 71 -4.71 -10.71 -5.24
CA GLU A 71 -6.02 -11.36 -5.24
C GLU A 71 -6.59 -11.46 -3.82
N ILE A 72 -5.80 -11.96 -2.86
CA ILE A 72 -6.21 -12.07 -1.46
C ILE A 72 -6.59 -10.71 -0.89
N ASN A 73 -5.76 -9.69 -1.12
CA ASN A 73 -6.02 -8.36 -0.60
C ASN A 73 -7.21 -7.69 -1.30
N SER A 74 -7.45 -7.97 -2.59
CA SER A 74 -8.62 -7.48 -3.34
C SER A 74 -9.92 -8.02 -2.78
N GLN A 75 -9.98 -9.34 -2.52
CA GLN A 75 -11.14 -9.96 -1.89
C GLN A 75 -11.42 -9.34 -0.51
N LYS A 76 -10.38 -9.15 0.32
CA LYS A 76 -10.51 -8.49 1.63
C LYS A 76 -10.98 -7.04 1.52
N ALA A 77 -10.41 -6.26 0.60
CA ALA A 77 -10.80 -4.87 0.39
C ALA A 77 -12.29 -4.79 -0.01
N GLN A 78 -12.72 -5.64 -0.93
CA GLN A 78 -14.11 -5.71 -1.35
C GLN A 78 -15.05 -6.09 -0.20
N GLU A 79 -14.73 -7.14 0.57
CA GLU A 79 -15.52 -7.51 1.74
C GLU A 79 -15.63 -6.40 2.77
N ASN A 80 -14.52 -5.70 3.04
CA ASN A 80 -14.48 -4.58 3.98
C ASN A 80 -15.38 -3.43 3.48
N LEU A 81 -15.33 -3.12 2.19
CA LEU A 81 -16.19 -2.13 1.58
C LEU A 81 -17.68 -2.51 1.70
N GLU A 82 -18.04 -3.74 1.34
CA GLU A 82 -19.42 -4.26 1.42
C GLU A 82 -19.97 -4.23 2.85
N LYS A 83 -19.12 -4.49 3.85
CA LYS A 83 -19.47 -4.43 5.28
C LYS A 83 -19.45 -2.99 5.86
N GLY A 84 -19.08 -2.00 5.06
CA GLY A 84 -18.89 -0.61 5.49
C GLY A 84 -17.78 -0.45 6.54
N MET A 85 -16.77 -1.32 6.49
CA MET A 85 -15.59 -1.36 7.35
C MET A 85 -14.46 -0.51 6.73
N PHE A 86 -14.65 0.81 6.72
CA PHE A 86 -13.79 1.71 5.95
C PHE A 86 -12.35 1.79 6.49
N GLU A 87 -12.16 1.63 7.80
CA GLU A 87 -10.82 1.54 8.38
C GLU A 87 -10.05 0.33 7.85
N GLN A 88 -10.71 -0.83 7.78
CA GLN A 88 -10.12 -2.05 7.25
C GLN A 88 -9.89 -1.95 5.75
N TYR A 89 -10.79 -1.29 5.01
CA TYR A 89 -10.57 -0.96 3.60
C TYR A 89 -9.31 -0.10 3.42
N ARG A 90 -9.15 0.97 4.22
CA ARG A 90 -7.96 1.83 4.20
C ARG A 90 -6.67 1.02 4.46
N TYR A 91 -6.68 0.08 5.40
CA TYR A 91 -5.53 -0.82 5.60
C TYR A 91 -5.27 -1.71 4.38
N SER A 92 -6.30 -2.28 3.75
CA SER A 92 -6.14 -3.01 2.50
C SER A 92 -5.55 -2.13 1.39
N THR A 93 -5.95 -0.86 1.29
CA THR A 93 -5.36 0.10 0.33
C THR A 93 -3.88 0.33 0.60
N LEU A 94 -3.47 0.44 1.88
CA LEU A 94 -2.04 0.50 2.23
C LEU A 94 -1.29 -0.78 1.85
N PHE A 95 -1.88 -1.95 2.03
CA PHE A 95 -1.25 -3.20 1.64
C PHE A 95 -1.05 -3.31 0.13
N PHE A 96 -1.92 -2.71 -0.69
CA PHE A 96 -1.65 -2.59 -2.12
C PHE A 96 -0.42 -1.74 -2.41
N ALA A 97 -0.21 -0.63 -1.69
CA ALA A 97 1.02 0.17 -1.83
C ALA A 97 2.26 -0.65 -1.50
N ASP A 98 2.23 -1.43 -0.41
CA ASP A 98 3.31 -2.32 -0.02
C ASP A 98 3.61 -3.40 -1.09
N ILE A 99 2.56 -4.04 -1.65
CA ILE A 99 2.69 -5.04 -2.72
C ILE A 99 3.32 -4.41 -3.97
N MET A 100 2.85 -3.23 -4.40
CA MET A 100 3.40 -2.54 -5.58
C MET A 100 4.85 -2.12 -5.36
N THR A 101 5.20 -1.68 -4.15
CA THR A 101 6.58 -1.33 -3.79
C THR A 101 7.48 -2.56 -3.88
N TYR A 102 7.03 -3.71 -3.38
CA TYR A 102 7.76 -4.97 -3.50
C TYR A 102 7.99 -5.39 -4.95
N ASP A 103 7.01 -5.14 -5.82
CA ASP A 103 7.08 -5.39 -7.26
C ASP A 103 7.84 -4.30 -8.05
N SER A 104 8.47 -3.34 -7.35
CA SER A 104 9.16 -2.18 -7.96
C SER A 104 8.28 -1.31 -8.87
N ARG A 105 6.96 -1.35 -8.64
CA ARG A 105 5.95 -0.53 -9.34
C ARG A 105 5.68 0.74 -8.54
N ASP A 106 6.71 1.59 -8.44
CA ASP A 106 6.71 2.75 -7.55
C ASP A 106 5.57 3.76 -7.84
N ILE A 107 5.21 3.97 -9.12
CA ILE A 107 4.08 4.84 -9.49
C ILE A 107 2.75 4.30 -8.96
N ASP A 108 2.52 2.99 -9.12
CA ASP A 108 1.30 2.36 -8.64
C ASP A 108 1.24 2.38 -7.11
N ALA A 109 2.38 2.15 -6.44
CA ALA A 109 2.51 2.27 -4.99
C ALA A 109 2.15 3.68 -4.51
N MET A 110 2.69 4.72 -5.17
CA MET A 110 2.36 6.12 -4.90
C MET A 110 0.88 6.39 -5.08
N GLY A 111 0.25 5.86 -6.13
CA GLY A 111 -1.19 5.97 -6.34
C GLY A 111 -1.99 5.45 -5.14
N PHE A 112 -1.66 4.27 -4.62
CA PHE A 112 -2.31 3.73 -3.42
C PHE A 112 -2.05 4.56 -2.14
N LEU A 113 -0.83 5.07 -1.95
CA LEU A 113 -0.54 5.98 -0.83
C LEU A 113 -1.39 7.26 -0.90
N LEU A 114 -1.53 7.83 -2.10
CA LEU A 114 -2.35 9.02 -2.35
C LEU A 114 -3.85 8.75 -2.12
N GLN A 115 -4.34 7.55 -2.48
CA GLN A 115 -5.71 7.11 -2.12
C GLN A 115 -5.91 7.10 -0.61
N VAL A 116 -4.94 6.59 0.15
CA VAL A 116 -5.03 6.54 1.61
C VAL A 116 -4.98 7.94 2.23
N ILE A 117 -4.10 8.82 1.73
CA ILE A 117 -4.05 10.23 2.17
C ILE A 117 -5.40 10.91 1.90
N TYR A 118 -5.99 10.68 0.73
CA TYR A 118 -7.30 11.21 0.39
C TYR A 118 -8.38 10.70 1.34
N LEU A 119 -8.41 9.39 1.60
CA LEU A 119 -9.31 8.75 2.56
C LEU A 119 -9.15 9.36 3.97
N ASP A 120 -7.91 9.53 4.44
CA ASP A 120 -7.61 10.07 5.77
C ASP A 120 -8.12 11.50 5.95
N ILE A 121 -7.99 12.35 4.92
CA ILE A 121 -8.45 13.74 4.94
C ILE A 121 -9.98 13.82 4.89
N ASN A 122 -10.61 12.94 4.12
CA ASN A 122 -12.07 12.81 4.10
C ASN A 122 -12.65 12.24 5.40
N GLY A 123 -11.79 11.85 6.34
CA GLY A 123 -12.18 11.25 7.59
C GLY A 123 -12.79 9.88 7.33
N VAL A 124 -11.93 8.86 7.21
CA VAL A 124 -12.32 7.43 7.39
C VAL A 124 -12.80 7.16 8.83
N SER A 125 -13.57 8.07 9.42
CA SER A 125 -14.49 7.73 10.47
C SER A 125 -15.58 6.87 9.88
N ASN A 126 -16.07 5.91 10.66
CA ASN A 126 -17.37 5.23 10.42
C ASN A 126 -18.56 6.23 10.48
N SER A 127 -18.39 7.46 9.99
CA SER A 127 -19.33 8.58 10.01
C SER A 127 -20.20 8.69 8.77
N GLY A 128 -20.22 7.64 7.92
CA GLY A 128 -21.45 7.36 7.19
C GLY A 128 -22.59 7.42 8.20
N ASN A 129 -23.69 8.11 7.86
CA ASN A 129 -24.83 8.45 8.73
C ASN A 129 -25.59 7.24 9.35
N VAL A 130 -24.93 6.12 9.59
CA VAL A 130 -25.43 4.99 10.35
C VAL A 130 -25.20 5.30 11.83
N LYS A 131 -26.27 5.77 12.49
CA LYS A 131 -26.38 6.17 13.91
C LYS A 131 -25.85 5.17 14.96
N SER A 132 -25.20 4.07 14.58
CA SER A 132 -24.84 2.94 15.44
C SER A 132 -23.35 2.57 15.52
N ARG A 133 -22.43 3.27 14.84
CA ARG A 133 -20.99 2.96 14.93
C ARG A 133 -20.21 4.07 15.64
N LYS A 134 -19.39 3.69 16.64
CA LYS A 134 -18.63 4.62 17.50
C LYS A 134 -17.75 5.54 16.62
N PRO A 135 -17.67 6.85 16.94
CA PRO A 135 -16.82 7.78 16.21
C PRO A 135 -15.36 7.34 16.30
N PHE A 136 -14.67 7.45 15.18
CA PHE A 136 -13.27 7.09 15.03
C PHE A 136 -12.36 8.03 15.80
N ASN A 137 -11.32 7.47 16.41
CA ASN A 137 -10.31 8.23 17.13
C ASN A 137 -9.16 8.55 16.17
N GLN A 138 -9.14 9.75 15.60
CA GLN A 138 -8.06 10.24 14.73
C GLN A 138 -6.66 10.14 15.35
N LYS A 139 -6.53 9.96 16.67
CA LYS A 139 -5.24 9.78 17.34
C LYS A 139 -4.63 8.38 17.17
N SER A 140 -5.40 7.38 16.72
CA SER A 140 -4.94 5.97 16.66
C SER A 140 -4.47 5.50 15.28
N VAL A 141 -4.54 6.33 14.24
CA VAL A 141 -4.08 5.95 12.89
C VAL A 141 -2.83 6.75 12.55
N GLY A 142 -1.80 6.05 12.05
CA GLY A 142 -0.55 6.64 11.58
C GLY A 142 -0.86 7.83 10.68
N LYS A 143 -0.28 8.99 11.03
CA LYS A 143 -0.70 10.28 10.47
C LYS A 143 -0.44 10.27 8.97
N ALA A 144 -1.34 10.86 8.18
CA ALA A 144 -1.12 11.15 6.76
C ALA A 144 0.25 11.79 6.45
N VAL A 145 0.87 12.43 7.44
CA VAL A 145 2.24 12.97 7.42
C VAL A 145 3.31 11.91 7.09
N ASP A 146 3.18 10.69 7.62
CA ASP A 146 4.16 9.63 7.37
C ASP A 146 4.06 9.14 5.91
N LEU A 147 2.83 9.02 5.39
CA LEU A 147 2.58 8.63 3.99
C LEU A 147 3.05 9.70 3.00
N LEU A 148 2.93 10.99 3.34
CA LEU A 148 3.46 12.08 2.52
C LEU A 148 4.99 12.02 2.39
N THR A 149 5.68 11.53 3.43
CA THR A 149 7.13 11.30 3.37
C THR A 149 7.47 10.21 2.36
N GLU A 150 6.72 9.11 2.33
CA GLU A 150 6.89 8.04 1.35
C GLU A 150 6.60 8.52 -0.09
N VAL A 151 5.55 9.31 -0.28
CA VAL A 151 5.24 9.95 -1.58
C VAL A 151 6.40 10.84 -2.05
N ARG A 152 7.02 11.62 -1.16
CA ARG A 152 8.20 12.44 -1.48
C ARG A 152 9.41 11.60 -1.89
N VAL A 153 9.63 10.48 -1.22
CA VAL A 153 10.71 9.54 -1.56
C VAL A 153 10.49 8.99 -2.97
N ILE A 154 9.27 8.55 -3.30
CA ILE A 154 8.94 8.05 -4.64
C ILE A 154 9.07 9.16 -5.70
N LYS A 155 8.53 10.36 -5.43
CA LYS A 155 8.67 11.55 -6.29
C LYS A 155 10.14 11.80 -6.63
N THR A 156 11.02 11.79 -5.61
CA THR A 156 12.45 12.04 -5.78
C THR A 156 13.13 10.90 -6.55
N LYS A 157 12.83 9.65 -6.21
CA LYS A 157 13.37 8.45 -6.86
C LYS A 157 13.08 8.44 -8.37
N LEU A 158 11.89 8.86 -8.75
CA LEU A 158 11.41 8.87 -10.14
C LEU A 158 11.59 10.22 -10.84
N ASN A 159 12.17 11.22 -10.17
CA ASN A 159 12.36 12.57 -10.68
C ASN A 159 11.06 13.21 -11.22
N LEU A 160 9.96 13.06 -10.48
CA LEU A 160 8.65 13.57 -10.87
C LEU A 160 8.48 15.05 -10.53
N THR A 161 7.78 15.78 -11.40
CA THR A 161 7.31 17.14 -11.11
C THR A 161 6.12 17.11 -10.16
N ILE A 162 5.86 18.23 -9.47
CA ILE A 162 4.67 18.35 -8.61
C ILE A 162 3.36 18.16 -9.41
N ASP A 163 3.31 18.65 -10.65
CA ASP A 163 2.17 18.49 -11.56
C ASP A 163 1.90 17.01 -11.91
N ALA A 164 2.96 16.20 -12.05
CA ALA A 164 2.81 14.77 -12.28
C ALA A 164 2.23 14.06 -11.05
N VAL A 165 2.66 14.47 -9.84
CA VAL A 165 2.09 13.95 -8.59
C VAL A 165 0.65 14.41 -8.39
N GLU A 166 0.32 15.65 -8.76
CA GLU A 166 -1.06 16.16 -8.75
C GLU A 166 -1.96 15.31 -9.64
N LYS A 167 -1.52 15.06 -10.88
CA LYS A 167 -2.27 14.24 -11.82
C LYS A 167 -2.55 12.85 -11.25
N GLU A 168 -1.54 12.21 -10.66
CA GLU A 168 -1.71 10.89 -10.04
C GLU A 168 -2.65 10.95 -8.83
N PHE A 169 -2.54 12.00 -8.00
CA PHE A 169 -3.42 12.22 -6.87
C PHE A 169 -4.88 12.36 -7.31
N LEU A 170 -5.16 13.19 -8.32
CA LEU A 170 -6.51 13.40 -8.82
C LEU A 170 -7.11 12.11 -9.39
N MET A 171 -6.33 11.37 -10.19
CA MET A 171 -6.76 10.06 -10.72
C MET A 171 -7.05 9.05 -9.60
N SER A 172 -6.19 9.01 -8.59
CA SER A 172 -6.33 8.12 -7.44
C SER A 172 -7.52 8.49 -6.55
N ALA A 173 -7.72 9.78 -6.28
CA ALA A 173 -8.85 10.28 -5.51
C ALA A 173 -10.18 10.06 -6.24
N GLU A 174 -10.21 10.15 -7.57
CA GLU A 174 -11.40 9.89 -8.39
C GLU A 174 -11.82 8.41 -8.34
N LYS A 175 -10.86 7.47 -8.33
CA LYS A 175 -11.13 6.05 -8.08
C LYS A 175 -11.81 5.85 -6.72
N VAL A 176 -11.27 6.45 -5.65
CA VAL A 176 -11.88 6.39 -4.32
C VAL A 176 -13.27 7.01 -4.33
N CYS A 177 -13.44 8.18 -4.95
CA CYS A 177 -14.76 8.82 -5.07
C CYS A 177 -15.78 7.89 -5.72
N SER A 178 -15.44 7.21 -6.82
CA SER A 178 -16.36 6.30 -7.50
C SER A 178 -16.87 5.16 -6.61
N VAL A 179 -16.01 4.69 -5.70
CA VAL A 179 -16.29 3.62 -4.75
C VAL A 179 -17.11 4.13 -3.54
N PHE A 180 -16.80 5.33 -3.04
CA PHE A 180 -17.33 5.85 -1.77
C PHE A 180 -18.49 6.85 -1.90
N LYS A 181 -18.73 7.41 -3.10
CA LYS A 181 -19.82 8.36 -3.38
C LYS A 181 -21.20 7.94 -2.84
N PRO A 182 -21.61 6.66 -2.86
CA PRO A 182 -22.92 6.28 -2.28
C PRO A 182 -22.96 6.31 -0.75
N VAL A 183 -21.82 6.40 -0.05
CA VAL A 183 -21.74 6.27 1.41
C VAL A 183 -21.41 7.59 2.11
N ILE A 184 -20.44 8.34 1.58
CA ILE A 184 -19.99 9.61 2.16
C ILE A 184 -19.78 10.59 1.01
N PRO A 185 -20.35 11.81 1.04
CA PRO A 185 -20.04 12.83 0.05
C PRO A 185 -18.57 13.23 0.24
N PRO A 186 -17.68 12.92 -0.72
CA PRO A 186 -16.27 13.18 -0.54
C PRO A 186 -15.98 14.67 -0.78
N VAL A 187 -15.04 15.23 -0.02
CA VAL A 187 -14.42 16.53 -0.28
C VAL A 187 -13.81 16.48 -1.69
N PRO A 188 -14.07 17.47 -2.56
CA PRO A 188 -13.51 17.48 -3.90
C PRO A 188 -12.00 17.24 -3.90
N PRO A 189 -11.46 16.34 -4.76
CA PRO A 189 -10.02 16.06 -4.81
C PRO A 189 -9.16 17.32 -4.88
N GLN A 190 -9.56 18.32 -5.66
CA GLN A 190 -8.83 19.58 -5.81
C GLN A 190 -8.68 20.35 -4.49
N GLU A 191 -9.70 20.34 -3.64
CA GLU A 191 -9.63 20.98 -2.32
C GLU A 191 -8.69 20.23 -1.37
N VAL A 192 -8.66 18.90 -1.46
CA VAL A 192 -7.73 18.08 -0.68
C VAL A 192 -6.28 18.28 -1.16
N TRP A 193 -6.06 18.32 -2.47
CA TRP A 193 -4.75 18.59 -3.06
C TRP A 193 -4.16 19.91 -2.57
N ALA A 194 -4.96 20.98 -2.57
CA ALA A 194 -4.56 22.30 -2.09
C ALA A 194 -4.08 22.29 -0.63
N GLN A 195 -4.58 21.37 0.20
CA GLN A 195 -4.16 21.23 1.60
C GLN A 195 -2.82 20.49 1.74
N ILE A 196 -2.57 19.49 0.89
CA ILE A 196 -1.39 18.62 1.03
C ILE A 196 -0.20 19.02 0.15
N THR A 197 -0.40 19.78 -0.91
CA THR A 197 0.64 20.11 -1.90
C THR A 197 1.90 20.73 -1.27
N LYS A 198 1.73 21.62 -0.29
CA LYS A 198 2.84 22.24 0.47
C LYS A 198 3.67 21.25 1.29
N SER A 199 3.12 20.05 1.53
CA SER A 199 3.76 18.95 2.27
C SER A 199 4.31 17.88 1.34
N ILE A 200 4.30 18.10 0.01
CA ILE A 200 4.87 17.21 -1.00
C ILE A 200 6.03 17.90 -1.73
N ASP A 201 5.93 19.21 -1.94
CA ASP A 201 7.09 20.04 -2.29
C ASP A 201 8.15 20.00 -1.17
#